data_AF-A0A820H5F9-F1
#
_entry.id   AF-A0A820H5F9-F1
#
_cell.length_a   1.000
_cell.length_b   1.000
_cell.length_c   1.000
_cell.angle_alpha   90.00
_cell.angle_beta   90.00
_cell.angle_gamma   90.00
#
_symmetry.space_group_name_H-M   'P 1'
#
loop_
_entity.id
_entity.type
_entity.pdbx_description
1 polymer ?
#
loop_
_entity_poly.entity_id
_entity_poly.type
_entity_poly.pdbx_seq_one_letter_code
_entity_poly.pdbx_strand_id
1 'polypeptide(L)'
;DKSWHIEVTDQQLDLEKLKRQEQILFYDELTLYEDELADNGISNVTLKIRCMPSGFFVLLRFFMRVDGVLIRCFDTRYYYEAGNSYILREYIERESAISSLKPEFQSTSDINSLITQLKTNVHQLEKLFFKTSS
;
A
#
# COMPACT_ATOMS: atom_id res chain seq x y z
N ASP A 1 -16.35 23.46 6.46
CA ASP A 1 -15.69 22.64 5.44
C ASP A 1 -14.24 22.35 5.74
N LYS A 2 -13.92 21.08 6.03
CA LYS A 2 -12.53 20.60 6.09
C LYS A 2 -12.08 20.32 4.66
N SER A 3 -11.75 21.38 3.92
CA SER A 3 -11.20 21.26 2.57
C SER A 3 -9.75 20.78 2.65
N TRP A 4 -9.49 19.55 2.23
CA TRP A 4 -8.14 19.07 1.98
C TRP A 4 -7.60 19.74 0.72
N HIS A 5 -6.32 20.11 0.72
CA HIS A 5 -5.61 20.57 -0.48
C HIS A 5 -4.61 19.50 -0.91
N ILE A 6 -4.67 19.07 -2.16
CA ILE A 6 -3.88 17.95 -2.68
C ILE A 6 -2.91 18.46 -3.73
N GLU A 7 -1.64 18.13 -3.58
CA GLU A 7 -0.59 18.48 -4.54
C GLU A 7 0.21 17.25 -4.95
N VAL A 8 0.51 17.11 -6.24
CA VAL A 8 1.46 16.10 -6.73
C VAL A 8 2.86 16.45 -6.21
N THR A 9 3.66 15.43 -5.90
CA THR A 9 5.02 15.62 -5.39
C THR A 9 5.97 14.54 -5.91
N ASP A 10 7.26 14.83 -5.97
CA ASP A 10 8.31 13.83 -6.22
C ASP A 10 8.87 13.22 -4.91
N GLN A 11 8.34 13.64 -3.75
CA GLN A 11 8.79 13.15 -2.45
C GLN A 11 8.35 11.70 -2.24
N GLN A 12 9.34 10.79 -2.18
CA GLN A 12 9.10 9.37 -1.90
C GLN A 12 8.92 9.10 -0.41
N LEU A 13 8.25 7.99 -0.10
CA LEU A 13 8.19 7.43 1.24
C LEU A 13 9.58 6.93 1.64
N ASP A 14 10.07 7.40 2.79
CA ASP A 14 11.29 6.88 3.39
C ASP A 14 11.00 5.53 4.06
N LEU A 15 11.11 4.46 3.27
CA LEU A 15 10.89 3.09 3.74
C LEU A 15 11.92 2.68 4.81
N GLU A 16 13.09 3.29 4.84
CA GLU A 16 14.12 3.00 5.85
C GLU A 16 13.75 3.58 7.21
N LYS A 17 13.17 4.79 7.25
CA LYS A 17 12.53 5.31 8.48
C LYS A 17 11.44 4.38 8.99
N LEU A 18 10.58 3.85 8.11
CA LEU A 18 9.51 2.91 8.49
C LEU A 18 10.00 1.54 9.00
N LYS A 19 11.26 1.18 8.71
CA LYS A 19 11.91 -0.03 9.25
C LYS A 19 12.55 0.21 10.62
N ARG A 20 12.78 1.47 11.03
CA ARG A 20 13.32 1.77 12.36
C ARG A 20 12.35 1.26 13.41
N GLN A 21 12.87 0.55 14.40
CA GLN A 21 12.07 0.06 15.51
C GLN A 21 11.75 1.23 16.44
N GLU A 22 10.56 1.80 16.25
CA GLU A 22 9.91 2.66 17.23
C GLU A 22 8.85 1.85 17.99
N GLN A 23 8.52 2.31 19.21
CA GLN A 23 7.42 1.70 19.95
C GLN A 23 6.12 1.88 19.16
N ILE A 24 5.45 0.77 18.86
CA ILE A 24 4.13 0.79 18.27
C ILE A 24 3.12 1.13 19.37
N LEU A 25 2.55 2.33 19.29
CA LEU A 25 1.51 2.79 20.23
C LEU A 25 0.16 2.16 19.90
N PHE A 26 -0.08 1.91 18.61
CA PHE A 26 -1.29 1.27 18.11
C PHE A 26 -0.99 0.51 16.82
N TYR A 27 -1.53 -0.70 16.71
CA TYR A 27 -1.53 -1.50 15.50
C TYR A 27 -2.94 -2.07 15.30
N ASP A 28 -3.42 -2.04 14.07
CA ASP A 28 -4.59 -2.80 13.69
C ASP A 28 -4.49 -3.28 12.24
N GLU A 29 -5.17 -4.38 11.97
CA GLU A 29 -5.27 -4.98 10.64
C GLU A 29 -6.70 -5.47 10.41
N LEU A 30 -7.31 -4.98 9.34
CA LEU A 30 -8.68 -5.26 8.98
C LEU A 30 -8.76 -5.76 7.54
N THR A 31 -9.38 -6.93 7.35
CA THR A 31 -9.84 -7.37 6.03
C THR A 31 -11.18 -6.68 5.75
N LEU A 32 -11.24 -5.88 4.68
CA LEU A 32 -12.46 -5.19 4.25
C LEU A 32 -13.34 -6.08 3.38
N TYR A 33 -12.71 -6.80 2.43
CA TYR A 33 -13.38 -7.72 1.52
C TYR A 33 -12.46 -8.88 1.18
N GLU A 34 -13.05 -10.04 0.94
CA GLU A 34 -12.37 -11.25 0.49
C GLU A 34 -13.32 -12.05 -0.40
N ASP A 35 -12.79 -12.64 -1.47
CA ASP A 35 -13.52 -13.46 -2.44
C ASP A 35 -12.58 -14.49 -3.08
N GLU A 36 -13.07 -15.70 -3.32
CA GLU A 36 -12.30 -16.82 -3.90
C GLU A 36 -12.48 -16.95 -5.42
N LEU A 37 -13.12 -15.97 -6.07
CA LEU A 37 -13.33 -15.92 -7.53
C LEU A 37 -13.96 -17.21 -8.08
N ALA A 38 -14.93 -17.77 -7.34
CA ALA A 38 -15.53 -19.07 -7.61
C ALA A 38 -14.48 -20.19 -7.82
N ASP A 39 -13.54 -20.30 -6.88
CA ASP A 39 -12.41 -21.24 -6.87
C ASP A 39 -11.37 -21.01 -7.98
N ASN A 40 -11.38 -19.86 -8.68
CA ASN A 40 -10.41 -19.52 -9.73
C ASN A 40 -9.31 -18.55 -9.27
N GLY A 41 -9.18 -18.34 -7.96
CA GLY A 41 -8.11 -17.55 -7.40
C GLY A 41 -8.49 -16.88 -6.08
N ILE A 42 -8.00 -15.67 -5.86
CA ILE A 42 -8.28 -14.90 -4.65
C ILE A 42 -8.32 -13.41 -4.98
N SER A 43 -9.24 -12.69 -4.35
CA SER A 43 -9.22 -11.24 -4.27
C SER A 43 -9.46 -10.81 -2.83
N ASN A 44 -8.63 -9.88 -2.33
CA ASN A 44 -8.76 -9.38 -0.98
C ASN A 44 -8.40 -7.89 -0.89
N VAL A 45 -9.09 -7.17 -0.02
CA VAL A 45 -8.77 -5.79 0.36
C VAL A 45 -8.44 -5.77 1.85
N THR A 46 -7.23 -5.36 2.20
CA THR A 46 -6.77 -5.26 3.58
C THR A 46 -6.31 -3.84 3.91
N LEU A 47 -6.60 -3.41 5.13
CA LEU A 47 -6.14 -2.16 5.73
C LEU A 47 -5.24 -2.51 6.91
N LYS A 48 -4.01 -1.97 6.92
CA LYS A 48 -3.08 -2.07 8.05
C LYS A 48 -2.73 -0.68 8.53
N ILE A 49 -2.78 -0.43 9.84
CA ILE A 49 -2.40 0.84 10.45
C ILE A 49 -1.36 0.62 11.54
N ARG A 50 -0.36 1.49 11.57
CA ARG A 50 0.69 1.56 12.59
C ARG A 50 0.83 3.00 13.07
N CYS A 51 0.65 3.22 14.36
CA CYS A 51 0.90 4.51 15.00
C CYS A 51 2.14 4.42 15.90
N MET A 52 3.02 5.40 15.75
CA MET A 52 4.28 5.55 16.46
C MET A 52 4.32 6.97 17.07
N PRO A 53 5.20 7.26 18.05
CA PRO A 53 5.34 8.62 18.57
C PRO A 53 5.67 9.64 17.47
N SER A 54 6.43 9.23 16.45
CA SER A 54 6.82 10.08 15.32
C SER A 54 5.72 10.30 14.28
N GLY A 55 4.59 9.59 14.35
CA GLY A 55 3.52 9.71 13.36
C GLY A 55 2.80 8.39 13.08
N PHE A 56 2.26 8.21 11.88
CA PHE A 56 1.56 6.97 11.54
C PHE A 56 1.80 6.54 10.09
N PHE A 57 1.59 5.25 9.85
CA PHE A 57 1.61 4.63 8.54
C PHE A 57 0.35 3.79 8.33
N VAL A 58 -0.30 3.97 7.18
CA VAL A 58 -1.44 3.16 6.75
C VAL A 58 -1.12 2.53 5.41
N LEU A 59 -1.39 1.23 5.26
CA LEU A 59 -1.38 0.52 3.99
C LEU A 59 -2.79 -0.01 3.72
N LEU A 60 -3.43 0.53 2.69
CA LEU A 60 -4.59 -0.08 2.06
C LEU A 60 -4.10 -0.86 0.84
N ARG A 61 -4.32 -2.17 0.83
CA ARG A 61 -3.90 -3.05 -0.26
C ARG A 61 -5.11 -3.77 -0.82
N PHE A 62 -5.33 -3.62 -2.11
CA PHE A 62 -6.10 -4.58 -2.90
C PHE A 62 -5.11 -5.56 -3.54
N PHE A 63 -5.32 -6.86 -3.35
CA PHE A 63 -4.57 -7.92 -3.99
C PHE A 63 -5.54 -8.84 -4.72
N MET A 64 -5.13 -9.29 -5.91
CA MET A 64 -5.89 -10.24 -6.70
C MET A 64 -4.95 -11.16 -7.45
N ARG A 65 -5.23 -12.45 -7.39
CA ARG A 65 -4.62 -13.48 -8.22
C ARG A 65 -5.73 -14.25 -8.91
N VAL A 66 -5.66 -14.32 -10.23
CA VAL A 66 -6.47 -15.24 -11.02
C VAL A 66 -5.55 -16.38 -11.42
N ASP A 67 -5.88 -17.60 -11.00
CA ASP A 67 -4.98 -18.75 -11.11
C ASP A 67 -4.64 -19.04 -12.58
N GLY A 68 -3.34 -19.19 -12.86
CA GLY A 68 -2.81 -19.37 -14.21
C GLY A 68 -2.90 -18.15 -15.16
N VAL A 69 -3.58 -17.07 -14.76
CA VAL A 69 -3.84 -15.90 -15.63
C VAL A 69 -2.97 -14.71 -15.25
N LEU A 70 -3.23 -14.05 -14.11
CA LEU A 70 -2.55 -12.81 -13.74
C LEU A 70 -2.52 -12.57 -12.24
N ILE A 71 -1.64 -11.65 -11.84
CA ILE A 71 -1.54 -11.13 -10.48
C ILE A 71 -1.61 -9.61 -10.55
N ARG A 72 -2.42 -9.01 -9.70
CA ARG A 72 -2.66 -7.57 -9.61
C ARG A 72 -2.59 -7.12 -8.16
N CYS A 73 -1.98 -5.97 -7.93
CA CYS A 73 -1.89 -5.35 -6.61
C CYS A 73 -2.02 -3.83 -6.71
N PHE A 74 -2.91 -3.26 -5.92
CA PHE A 74 -3.02 -1.81 -5.74
C PHE A 74 -2.66 -1.47 -4.29
N ASP A 75 -1.57 -0.74 -4.11
CA ASP A 75 -1.13 -0.25 -2.81
C ASP A 75 -1.46 1.24 -2.71
N THR A 76 -2.21 1.64 -1.68
CA THR A 76 -2.32 3.03 -1.25
C THR A 76 -1.68 3.16 0.13
N ARG A 77 -0.58 3.88 0.21
CA ARG A 77 0.18 4.10 1.43
C ARG A 77 -0.02 5.53 1.89
N TYR A 78 -0.37 5.70 3.16
CA TYR A 78 -0.41 7.00 3.82
C TYR A 78 0.67 7.04 4.88
N TYR A 79 1.44 8.12 4.90
CA TYR A 79 2.43 8.36 5.93
C TYR A 79 2.32 9.79 6.43
N TYR A 80 2.25 9.91 7.74
CA TYR A 80 2.28 11.18 8.44
C TYR A 80 3.44 11.18 9.42
N GLU A 81 4.19 12.27 9.45
CA GLU A 81 5.24 12.54 10.43
C GLU A 81 4.77 13.73 11.29
N ALA A 82 4.89 13.58 12.61
CA ALA A 82 4.44 14.57 13.58
C ALA A 82 5.14 15.91 13.34
N GLY A 83 4.34 16.97 13.23
CA GLY A 83 4.83 18.32 12.92
C GLY A 83 4.67 18.71 11.45
N ASN A 84 4.40 17.76 10.55
CA ASN A 84 4.05 18.10 9.16
C ASN A 84 2.63 18.69 9.08
N SER A 85 2.41 19.55 8.10
CA SER A 85 1.08 20.07 7.72
C SER A 85 0.39 19.23 6.65
N TYR A 86 0.98 18.09 6.29
CA TYR A 86 0.51 17.22 5.22
C TYR A 86 0.74 15.74 5.54
N ILE A 87 -0.05 14.89 4.88
CA ILE A 87 0.15 13.44 4.81
C ILE A 87 0.71 13.11 3.43
N LEU A 88 1.75 12.29 3.36
CA LEU A 88 2.19 11.72 2.09
C LEU A 88 1.27 10.57 1.70
N ARG A 89 0.77 10.60 0.46
CA ARG A 89 0.04 9.49 -0.15
C ARG A 89 0.85 8.96 -1.33
N GLU A 90 1.15 7.67 -1.31
CA GLU A 90 1.70 6.95 -2.45
C GLU A 90 0.68 5.94 -2.94
N TYR A 91 0.33 6.03 -4.22
CA TYR A 91 -0.53 5.07 -4.90
C TYR A 91 0.27 4.33 -5.96
N ILE A 92 0.27 3.01 -5.92
CA ILE A 92 0.98 2.16 -6.87
C ILE A 92 0.02 1.08 -7.38
N GLU A 93 -0.11 0.98 -8.70
CA GLU A 93 -0.75 -0.14 -9.37
C GLU A 93 0.30 -1.03 -10.02
N ARG A 94 0.24 -2.33 -9.71
CA ARG A 94 1.08 -3.33 -10.36
C ARG A 94 0.25 -4.48 -10.89
N GLU A 95 0.60 -4.97 -12.06
CA GLU A 95 -0.03 -6.13 -12.67
C GLU A 95 0.95 -6.88 -13.56
N SER A 96 0.90 -8.20 -13.57
CA SER A 96 1.58 -9.02 -14.57
C SER A 96 0.81 -10.31 -14.84
N ALA A 97 0.86 -10.79 -16.08
CA ALA A 97 0.40 -12.13 -16.39
C ALA A 97 1.31 -13.15 -15.71
N ILE A 98 0.75 -14.25 -15.19
CA ILE A 98 1.54 -15.30 -14.51
C ILE A 98 2.60 -15.88 -15.45
N SER A 99 2.26 -16.04 -16.73
CA SER A 99 3.18 -16.51 -17.77
C SER A 99 4.40 -15.62 -18.00
N SER A 100 4.34 -14.34 -17.61
CA SER A 100 5.45 -13.39 -17.73
C SER A 100 6.37 -13.37 -16.50
N LEU A 101 5.96 -14.01 -15.40
CA LEU A 101 6.75 -14.09 -14.17
C LEU A 101 7.78 -15.20 -14.24
N LYS A 102 8.93 -14.99 -13.60
CA LYS A 102 9.93 -16.04 -13.47
C LYS A 102 9.38 -17.23 -12.67
N PRO A 103 9.79 -18.48 -12.97
CA PRO A 103 9.23 -19.68 -12.35
C PRO A 103 9.23 -19.66 -10.82
N GLU A 104 10.26 -19.08 -10.19
CA GLU A 104 10.37 -18.97 -8.73
C GLU A 104 9.27 -18.12 -8.08
N PHE A 105 8.63 -17.21 -8.83
CA PHE A 105 7.57 -16.34 -8.34
C PHE A 105 6.16 -16.86 -8.69
N GLN A 106 6.04 -17.90 -9.52
CA GLN A 106 4.74 -18.47 -9.89
C GLN A 106 4.11 -19.28 -8.74
N SER A 107 4.94 -19.82 -7.83
CA SER A 107 4.53 -20.68 -6.72
C SER A 107 4.96 -20.16 -5.34
N THR A 108 5.43 -18.91 -5.25
CA THR A 108 5.87 -18.34 -3.97
C THR A 108 4.69 -18.05 -3.05
N SER A 109 4.86 -18.37 -1.77
CA SER A 109 3.94 -17.95 -0.70
C SER A 109 4.25 -16.53 -0.19
N ASP A 110 5.41 -15.96 -0.53
CA ASP A 110 5.77 -14.59 -0.14
C ASP A 110 5.16 -13.58 -1.13
N ILE A 111 3.92 -13.20 -0.82
CA ILE A 111 3.15 -12.22 -1.58
C ILE A 111 3.86 -10.86 -1.64
N ASN A 112 4.57 -10.45 -0.58
CA ASN A 112 5.25 -9.16 -0.58
C ASN A 112 6.40 -9.14 -1.58
N SER A 113 7.24 -10.19 -1.57
CA SER A 113 8.31 -10.33 -2.55
C SER A 113 7.75 -10.44 -3.98
N LEU A 114 6.67 -11.20 -4.17
CA LEU A 114 5.99 -11.31 -5.46
C LEU A 114 5.52 -9.97 -6.02
N ILE A 115 4.84 -9.14 -5.21
CA ILE A 115 4.33 -7.82 -5.62
C ILE A 115 5.46 -6.93 -6.15
N THR A 116 6.66 -7.01 -5.58
CA THR A 116 7.81 -6.20 -6.06
C THR A 116 8.26 -6.56 -7.47
N GLN A 117 7.98 -7.77 -7.94
CA GLN A 117 8.36 -8.25 -9.27
C GLN A 117 7.32 -7.92 -10.34
N LEU A 118 6.10 -7.54 -9.93
CA LEU A 118 5.05 -7.14 -10.86
C LEU A 118 5.41 -5.82 -11.55
N LYS A 119 5.11 -5.73 -12.85
CA LYS A 119 5.20 -4.49 -13.62
C LYS A 119 4.35 -3.40 -12.99
N THR A 120 4.95 -2.26 -12.72
CA THR A 120 4.23 -1.04 -12.30
C THR A 120 3.55 -0.40 -13.50
N ASN A 121 2.23 -0.24 -13.42
CA ASN A 121 1.44 0.47 -14.42
C ASN A 121 1.20 1.93 -14.04
N VAL A 122 0.97 2.19 -12.74
CA VAL A 122 0.73 3.52 -12.19
C VAL A 122 1.59 3.69 -10.94
N HIS A 123 2.21 4.87 -10.81
CA HIS A 123 2.86 5.31 -9.58
C HIS A 123 2.58 6.80 -9.40
N GLN A 124 1.89 7.16 -8.34
CA GLN A 124 1.50 8.53 -8.02
C GLN A 124 1.90 8.86 -6.59
N LEU A 125 2.39 10.08 -6.41
CA LEU A 125 2.86 10.60 -5.13
C LEU A 125 2.21 11.96 -4.91
N GLU A 126 1.56 12.12 -3.76
CA GLU A 126 0.79 13.31 -3.43
C GLU A 126 0.99 13.73 -1.97
N LYS A 127 0.83 15.03 -1.72
CA LYS A 127 0.71 15.63 -0.39
C LYS A 127 -0.72 16.04 -0.14
N LEU A 128 -1.28 15.54 0.96
CA LEU A 128 -2.62 15.87 1.41
C LEU A 128 -2.49 16.84 2.58
N PHE A 129 -2.59 18.14 2.29
CA PHE A 129 -2.51 19.19 3.29
C PHE A 129 -3.82 19.29 4.07
N PHE A 130 -3.71 19.36 5.40
CA PHE A 130 -4.83 19.57 6.31
C PHE A 130 -4.69 20.91 7.03
N LYS A 131 -5.82 21.56 7.31
CA LYS A 131 -5.82 22.75 8.15
C LYS A 131 -5.58 22.34 9.60
N THR A 132 -4.45 22.75 10.16
CA THR A 132 -4.23 22.74 11.60
C THR A 132 -5.06 23.87 12.20
N SER A 133 -6.03 23.55 13.05
CA SER A 133 -6.70 24.56 13.87
C SER A 133 -5.65 25.18 14.78
N SER A 134 -5.37 26.47 14.60
CA SER A 134 -4.57 27.27 15.52
C SER A 134 -5.29 27.46 16.85
#